data_AF-A0A6B4U9M6-F1
#
_entry.id   AF-A0A6B4U9M6-F1
#
_cell.length_a   1.000
_cell.length_b   1.000
_cell.length_c   1.000
_cell.angle_alpha   90.00
_cell.angle_beta   90.00
_cell.angle_gamma   90.00
#
_symmetry.space_group_name_H-M   'P 1'
#
loop_
_entity.id
_entity.type
_entity.pdbx_description
1 polymer ?
#
loop_
_entity_poly.entity_id
_entity_poly.type
_entity_poly.pdbx_seq_one_letter_code
_entity_poly.pdbx_strand_id
1 'polypeptide(L)'
;MLDDLVYVIPKEMHSEEQLKEFLVSHPEIKFVSLVCIDLAGNDTDEKIPIKLFLEDMSKFIKGCVQTDGSSVVLPGIATLNNAKVDMIADMDVNWFIDYNYELIDCKTEKPTGTLRIPCFLYHENKPVDSRYILKKSIEYFKTTLLNLIKTNPESISSFNIKYEDIEKVDVTCATELEFWVKTPNDNAEVDELSTSQVLHEQYWNRTKGSVRTALEESLLLMEYHGLEPEMGHKEVGGVKAKLTSSGGFTHIMEQLEVDWKYSTALQAGDNELLVKSIIKETFRNNKLDVTFFAKPIDEVAGSGKHVHLGVALKLKNGKRINLFSTDKNHYLSSFGYASIMGILKNYEVINPFVSSTNDSLRRLKPGFEAPVCIVTSLGHTVQLPSRNRTILVGVIRDLDNSLATRFELRSPNPRSNTYLTVASLCMSMIDGIKYAIENNKCEDDLLRELSKAAEEDTSYLEKGRQYRSEEDVFEYYSEEERSKIFGTAPSNVYENICSLDKYMDKIEVLKAGEVFTSKIINSYKLAVIERWLVEITNRIIPNYVEEIRSFSQLHEVNKASDLDIHNWSKINELRQCLMKDTYSDKSLFGQIREAKENNDYEAISNLQLEIDKKMKLLRKLYSDYKKNLLDI
;
A
#
# COMPACT_ATOMS: atom_id res chain seq x y z
N MET A 1 15.75 25.82 17.42
CA MET A 1 14.30 25.79 17.10
C MET A 1 13.82 24.35 16.97
N LEU A 2 14.26 23.56 15.98
CA LEU A 2 13.80 22.16 15.84
C LEU A 2 14.24 21.27 17.02
N ASP A 3 15.48 21.44 17.52
CA ASP A 3 16.00 20.67 18.67
C ASP A 3 15.31 21.00 20.01
N ASP A 4 14.58 22.12 20.07
CA ASP A 4 13.91 22.60 21.28
C ASP A 4 12.43 22.14 21.36
N LEU A 5 11.98 21.37 20.36
CA LEU A 5 10.62 20.84 20.25
C LEU A 5 10.57 19.37 20.66
N VAL A 6 9.37 18.92 21.02
CA VAL A 6 9.09 17.53 21.36
C VAL A 6 8.18 16.93 20.31
N TYR A 7 8.58 15.80 19.74
CA TYR A 7 7.86 15.19 18.61
C TYR A 7 7.16 13.88 18.98
N VAL A 8 7.55 13.25 20.08
CA VAL A 8 7.08 11.92 20.47
C VAL A 8 6.74 11.90 21.96
N ILE A 9 5.58 11.34 22.30
CA ILE A 9 5.23 10.92 23.65
C ILE A 9 5.27 9.38 23.64
N PRO A 10 6.25 8.75 24.33
CA PRO A 10 6.33 7.31 24.44
C PRO A 10 5.14 6.74 25.22
N LYS A 11 4.71 5.53 24.88
CA LYS A 11 3.58 4.85 25.54
C LYS A 11 3.72 4.74 27.07
N GLU A 12 4.96 4.69 27.58
CA GLU A 12 5.26 4.61 29.00
C GLU A 12 4.88 5.89 29.77
N MET A 13 4.68 7.01 29.07
CA MET A 13 4.32 8.31 29.63
C MET A 13 2.81 8.59 29.58
N HIS A 14 2.00 7.64 29.11
CA HIS A 14 0.57 7.85 28.88
C HIS A 14 -0.31 7.80 30.14
N SER A 15 0.28 7.85 31.34
CA SER A 15 -0.53 8.05 32.55
C SER A 15 -1.12 9.46 32.58
N GLU A 16 -2.33 9.61 33.10
CA GLU A 16 -3.05 10.90 33.13
C GLU A 16 -2.24 12.00 33.83
N GLU A 17 -1.52 11.66 34.90
CA GLU A 17 -0.65 12.58 35.64
C GLU A 17 0.56 13.02 34.78
N GLN A 18 1.28 12.08 34.18
CA GLN A 18 2.45 12.38 33.36
C GLN A 18 2.08 13.13 32.08
N LEU A 19 0.98 12.77 31.42
CA LEU A 19 0.48 13.49 30.24
C LEU A 19 0.14 14.93 30.58
N LYS A 20 -0.52 15.16 31.72
CA LYS A 20 -0.87 16.51 32.16
C LYS A 20 0.36 17.35 32.45
N GLU A 21 1.34 16.80 33.17
CA GLU A 21 2.61 17.46 33.44
C GLU A 21 3.40 17.76 32.15
N PHE A 22 3.45 16.79 31.24
CA PHE A 22 4.09 16.94 29.93
C PHE A 22 3.44 18.05 29.09
N LEU A 23 2.11 18.07 28.98
CA LEU A 23 1.42 19.06 28.16
C LEU A 23 1.46 20.46 28.77
N VAL A 24 1.47 20.58 30.11
CA VAL A 24 1.64 21.87 30.79
C VAL A 24 3.06 22.43 30.60
N SER A 25 4.08 21.57 30.55
CA SER A 25 5.47 21.96 30.30
C SER A 25 5.76 22.32 28.84
N HIS A 26 4.88 21.96 27.90
CA HIS A 26 5.00 22.25 26.47
C HIS A 26 3.84 23.13 25.97
N PRO A 27 3.77 24.41 26.40
CA PRO A 27 2.67 25.30 26.08
C PRO A 27 2.51 25.59 24.58
N GLU A 28 3.49 25.29 23.74
CA GLU A 28 3.41 25.35 22.27
C GLU A 28 2.44 24.32 21.67
N ILE A 29 2.11 23.25 22.39
CA ILE A 29 1.10 22.27 21.98
C ILE A 29 -0.27 22.87 22.29
N LYS A 30 -0.97 23.35 21.26
CA LYS A 30 -2.24 24.07 21.42
C LYS A 30 -3.47 23.21 21.13
N PHE A 31 -3.29 22.10 20.41
CA PHE A 31 -4.39 21.27 19.96
C PHE A 31 -4.14 19.78 20.20
N VAL A 32 -5.23 19.02 20.20
CA VAL A 32 -5.26 17.56 20.17
C VAL A 32 -6.12 17.12 18.99
N SER A 33 -5.70 16.07 18.30
CA SER A 33 -6.47 15.35 17.29
C SER A 33 -6.53 13.88 17.64
N LEU A 34 -7.71 13.28 17.63
CA LEU A 34 -7.92 11.85 17.71
C LEU A 34 -7.86 11.27 16.29
N VAL A 35 -6.98 10.30 16.09
CA VAL A 35 -6.64 9.78 14.76
C VAL A 35 -7.15 8.35 14.63
N CYS A 36 -8.25 8.20 13.93
CA CYS A 36 -8.87 6.91 13.60
C CYS A 36 -8.72 6.60 12.12
N ILE A 37 -8.68 5.31 11.75
CA ILE A 37 -8.41 4.88 10.36
C ILE A 37 -9.60 4.12 9.79
N ASP A 38 -10.33 4.74 8.87
CA ASP A 38 -11.49 4.10 8.22
C ASP A 38 -11.08 2.91 7.33
N LEU A 39 -12.06 2.22 6.74
CA LEU A 39 -11.79 1.04 5.89
C LEU A 39 -11.11 1.39 4.56
N ALA A 40 -11.19 2.64 4.10
CA ALA A 40 -10.46 3.10 2.92
C ALA A 40 -9.01 3.49 3.23
N GLY A 41 -8.62 3.56 4.51
CA GLY A 41 -7.30 3.94 4.97
C GLY A 41 -7.12 5.46 5.15
N ASN A 42 -8.23 6.21 5.24
CA ASN A 42 -8.16 7.64 5.56
C ASN A 42 -8.08 7.82 7.08
N ASP A 43 -7.24 8.75 7.52
CA ASP A 43 -7.16 9.16 8.90
C ASP A 43 -8.09 10.34 9.22
N THR A 44 -8.63 10.38 10.43
CA THR A 44 -9.39 11.53 10.94
C THR A 44 -8.44 12.63 11.42
N ASP A 45 -8.88 13.89 11.26
CA ASP A 45 -8.18 15.05 11.80
C ASP A 45 -9.20 16.06 12.35
N GLU A 46 -9.03 16.42 13.62
CA GLU A 46 -9.79 17.50 14.26
C GLU A 46 -8.88 18.29 15.20
N LYS A 47 -9.29 19.53 15.51
CA LYS A 47 -8.50 20.42 16.38
C LYS A 47 -9.27 20.70 17.66
N ILE A 48 -9.03 19.90 18.69
CA ILE A 48 -9.55 20.10 20.04
C ILE A 48 -8.57 21.02 20.78
N PRO A 49 -8.99 22.20 21.27
CA PRO A 49 -8.14 23.05 22.09
C PRO A 49 -7.57 22.29 23.30
N ILE A 50 -6.25 22.37 23.51
CA ILE A 50 -5.55 21.65 24.57
C ILE A 50 -6.13 21.92 25.96
N LYS A 51 -6.65 23.13 26.17
CA LYS A 51 -7.33 23.52 27.41
C LYS A 51 -8.53 22.62 27.71
N LEU A 52 -9.37 22.33 26.71
CA LEU A 52 -10.54 21.47 26.87
C LEU A 52 -10.11 20.02 27.12
N PHE A 53 -9.06 19.56 26.43
CA PHE A 53 -8.50 18.24 26.66
C PHE A 53 -7.97 18.08 28.09
N LEU A 54 -7.26 19.09 28.62
CA LEU A 54 -6.72 19.07 29.99
C LEU A 54 -7.81 19.14 31.08
N GLU A 55 -8.95 19.78 30.80
CA GLU A 55 -10.08 19.86 31.72
C GLU A 55 -10.81 18.52 31.88
N ASP A 56 -10.90 17.72 30.81
CA ASP A 56 -11.71 16.49 30.74
C ASP A 56 -10.93 15.28 30.16
N MET A 57 -9.62 15.18 30.43
CA MET A 57 -8.70 14.20 29.80
C MET A 57 -9.20 12.75 29.88
N SER A 58 -9.65 12.31 31.05
CA SER A 58 -10.18 10.94 31.25
C SER A 58 -11.34 10.60 30.31
N LYS A 59 -12.19 11.58 29.94
CA LYS A 59 -13.30 11.37 29.00
C LYS A 59 -12.81 11.22 27.57
N PHE A 60 -11.84 12.04 27.15
CA PHE A 60 -11.25 11.92 25.81
C PHE A 60 -10.57 10.57 25.61
N ILE A 61 -9.81 10.11 26.60
CA ILE A 61 -9.09 8.83 26.54
C ILE A 61 -10.06 7.63 26.51
N LYS A 62 -11.09 7.63 27.36
CA LYS A 62 -12.06 6.51 27.47
C LYS A 62 -13.11 6.48 26.36
N GLY A 63 -13.09 7.46 25.45
CA GLY A 63 -13.91 7.52 24.26
C GLY A 63 -15.28 8.16 24.42
N CYS A 64 -15.30 9.35 25.00
CA CYS A 64 -16.49 10.21 25.02
C CYS A 64 -16.64 11.07 23.76
N VAL A 65 -15.66 11.07 22.84
CA VAL A 65 -15.73 11.85 21.60
C VAL A 65 -16.52 11.08 20.56
N GLN A 66 -17.59 11.70 20.10
CA GLN A 66 -18.49 11.18 19.08
C GLN A 66 -18.22 11.91 17.78
N THR A 67 -18.18 11.17 16.68
CA THR A 67 -18.22 11.76 15.34
C THR A 67 -19.39 11.19 14.54
N ASP A 68 -19.72 11.88 13.46
CA ASP A 68 -20.68 11.42 12.47
C ASP A 68 -20.03 10.37 11.57
N GLY A 69 -20.29 9.11 11.89
CA GLY A 69 -19.80 7.94 11.18
C GLY A 69 -20.31 7.81 9.75
N SER A 70 -21.30 8.61 9.32
CA SER A 70 -21.72 8.66 7.92
C SER A 70 -20.71 9.36 7.01
N SER A 71 -19.78 10.12 7.60
CA SER A 71 -18.71 10.84 6.89
C SER A 71 -17.36 10.13 6.91
N VAL A 72 -17.28 8.95 7.52
CA VAL A 72 -16.12 8.04 7.41
C VAL A 72 -16.51 6.83 6.56
N VAL A 73 -15.54 6.18 5.92
CA VAL A 73 -15.84 5.07 5.01
C VAL A 73 -16.18 3.79 5.78
N LEU A 74 -17.45 3.66 6.17
CA LEU A 74 -18.04 2.52 6.89
C LEU A 74 -19.45 2.12 6.35
N PRO A 75 -19.67 1.99 5.02
CA PRO A 75 -20.99 1.74 4.47
C PRO A 75 -21.56 0.39 4.94
N GLY A 76 -22.86 0.35 5.26
CA GLY A 76 -23.51 -0.83 5.83
C GLY A 76 -23.14 -1.13 7.30
N ILE A 77 -22.21 -0.36 7.88
CA ILE A 77 -21.93 -0.35 9.33
C ILE A 77 -22.58 0.87 9.94
N ALA A 78 -22.14 2.07 9.56
CA ALA A 78 -22.72 3.33 9.98
C ALA A 78 -23.63 3.85 8.86
N THR A 79 -24.87 4.19 9.19
CA THR A 79 -25.89 4.67 8.24
C THR A 79 -26.33 6.07 8.66
N LEU A 80 -26.94 6.86 7.76
CA LEU A 80 -27.41 8.22 8.10
C LEU A 80 -28.35 8.26 9.32
N ASN A 81 -29.16 7.21 9.54
CA ASN A 81 -30.04 7.08 10.70
C ASN A 81 -29.38 6.44 11.94
N ASN A 82 -28.17 5.91 11.81
CA ASN A 82 -27.38 5.31 12.88
C ASN A 82 -25.89 5.58 12.62
N ALA A 83 -25.54 6.86 12.62
CA ALA A 83 -24.20 7.29 12.23
C ALA A 83 -23.24 7.38 13.41
N LYS A 84 -23.72 7.25 14.64
CA LYS A 84 -22.89 7.47 15.83
C LYS A 84 -21.70 6.49 15.83
N VAL A 85 -20.49 7.03 15.95
CA VAL A 85 -19.27 6.28 16.24
C VAL A 85 -18.50 6.95 17.39
N ASP A 86 -18.01 6.13 18.31
CA ASP A 86 -17.22 6.54 19.47
C ASP A 86 -15.73 6.29 19.17
N MET A 87 -14.86 7.23 19.54
CA MET A 87 -13.40 7.12 19.34
C MET A 87 -12.70 6.79 20.66
N ILE A 88 -11.96 5.69 20.75
CA ILE A 88 -11.24 5.30 21.98
C ILE A 88 -9.73 5.41 21.77
N ALA A 89 -9.03 6.14 22.63
CA ALA A 89 -7.57 6.34 22.52
C ALA A 89 -6.79 5.05 22.75
N ASP A 90 -5.76 4.84 21.93
CA ASP A 90 -4.81 3.75 22.11
C ASP A 90 -3.61 4.20 22.93
N MET A 91 -3.52 3.65 24.14
CA MET A 91 -2.47 3.98 25.09
C MET A 91 -1.19 3.13 24.88
N ASP A 92 -1.25 2.09 24.04
CA ASP A 92 -0.21 1.07 23.90
C ASP A 92 0.85 1.38 22.83
N VAL A 93 0.73 2.52 22.15
CA VAL A 93 1.60 3.00 21.06
C VAL A 93 2.19 4.37 21.39
N ASN A 94 3.19 4.83 20.64
CA ASN A 94 3.70 6.19 20.77
C ASN A 94 2.72 7.19 20.15
N TRP A 95 2.61 8.38 20.75
CA TRP A 95 1.87 9.50 20.17
C TRP A 95 2.82 10.54 19.60
N PHE A 96 2.38 11.26 18.56
CA PHE A 96 3.21 12.20 17.83
C PHE A 96 2.70 13.64 17.96
N ILE A 97 3.61 14.61 17.91
CA ILE A 97 3.27 16.04 17.83
C ILE A 97 3.48 16.51 16.40
N ASP A 98 2.40 16.96 15.76
CA ASP A 98 2.42 17.57 14.45
C ASP A 98 2.50 19.09 14.57
N TYR A 99 3.55 19.68 14.03
CA TYR A 99 3.84 21.11 14.15
C TYR A 99 3.46 21.89 12.89
N ASN A 100 2.62 22.90 13.06
CA ASN A 100 2.37 23.90 12.02
C ASN A 100 3.47 24.97 12.05
N TYR A 101 4.46 24.80 11.18
CA TYR A 101 5.59 25.73 11.04
C TYR A 101 5.22 27.12 10.49
N GLU A 102 4.05 27.26 9.88
CA GLU A 102 3.54 28.54 9.38
C GLU A 102 2.83 29.34 10.48
N LEU A 103 2.43 28.69 11.57
CA LEU A 103 1.75 29.30 12.70
C LEU A 103 2.64 29.32 13.95
N ILE A 104 3.41 30.40 14.09
CA ILE A 104 4.27 30.63 15.26
C ILE A 104 3.44 31.18 16.43
N ASP A 105 3.51 30.54 17.59
CA ASP A 105 2.89 31.03 18.81
C ASP A 105 3.65 32.24 19.34
N CYS A 106 2.94 33.35 19.53
CA CYS A 106 3.54 34.63 19.93
C CYS A 106 4.12 34.62 21.34
N LYS A 107 3.76 33.63 22.18
CA LYS A 107 4.24 33.52 23.56
C LYS A 107 5.50 32.67 23.70
N THR A 108 5.55 31.56 22.98
CA THR A 108 6.67 30.60 23.06
C THR A 108 7.71 30.83 21.97
N GLU A 109 7.38 31.60 20.94
CA GLU A 109 8.18 31.78 19.72
C GLU A 109 8.47 30.45 19.00
N LYS A 110 7.66 29.42 19.28
CA LYS A 110 7.72 28.08 18.69
C LYS A 110 6.55 27.87 17.72
N PRO A 111 6.68 26.96 16.74
CA PRO A 111 5.54 26.55 15.92
C PRO A 111 4.44 25.91 16.77
N THR A 112 3.19 26.09 16.33
CA THR A 112 2.02 25.57 17.03
C THR A 112 1.91 24.07 16.84
N GLY A 113 1.91 23.31 17.94
CA GLY A 113 1.81 21.85 17.95
C GLY A 113 0.37 21.33 18.08
N THR A 114 0.09 20.21 17.42
CA THR A 114 -1.09 19.37 17.58
C THR A 114 -0.67 17.98 18.04
N LEU A 115 -1.07 17.56 19.23
CA LEU A 115 -0.90 16.18 19.68
C LEU A 115 -1.83 15.26 18.88
N ARG A 116 -1.27 14.34 18.11
CA ARG A 116 -1.99 13.29 17.37
C ARG A 116 -2.07 12.02 18.24
N ILE A 117 -3.28 11.67 18.66
CA ILE A 117 -3.58 10.49 19.50
C ILE A 117 -4.23 9.41 18.64
N PRO A 118 -3.53 8.31 18.31
CA PRO A 118 -4.14 7.17 17.62
C PRO A 118 -5.31 6.60 18.42
N CYS A 119 -6.42 6.33 17.74
CA CYS A 119 -7.68 5.91 18.33
C CYS A 119 -8.32 4.76 17.53
N PHE A 120 -9.30 4.11 18.13
CA PHE A 120 -10.14 3.08 17.52
C PHE A 120 -11.57 3.57 17.35
N LEU A 121 -12.21 3.30 16.21
CA LEU A 121 -13.65 3.57 16.03
C LEU A 121 -14.51 2.40 16.52
N TYR A 122 -15.49 2.74 17.33
CA TYR A 122 -16.53 1.84 17.80
C TYR A 122 -17.91 2.30 17.30
N HIS A 123 -18.64 1.38 16.69
CA HIS A 123 -20.05 1.55 16.34
C HIS A 123 -20.87 0.54 17.13
N GLU A 124 -21.85 0.99 17.91
CA GLU A 124 -22.66 0.13 18.80
C GLU A 124 -21.81 -0.76 19.73
N ASN A 125 -20.75 -0.18 20.32
CA ASN A 125 -19.75 -0.89 21.14
C ASN A 125 -18.99 -2.00 20.41
N LYS A 126 -19.03 -2.03 19.08
CA LYS A 126 -18.23 -2.94 18.26
C LYS A 126 -17.15 -2.15 17.53
N PRO A 127 -15.89 -2.58 17.57
CA PRO A 127 -14.83 -1.94 16.81
C PRO A 127 -14.97 -2.23 15.32
N VAL A 128 -14.77 -1.23 14.49
CA VAL A 128 -15.10 -1.29 13.05
C VAL A 128 -14.01 -0.75 12.12
N ASP A 129 -12.94 -0.22 12.68
CA ASP A 129 -11.90 0.47 11.92
C ASP A 129 -10.72 -0.43 11.53
N SER A 130 -9.90 0.06 10.61
CA SER A 130 -8.76 -0.70 10.08
C SER A 130 -7.71 -0.97 11.14
N ARG A 131 -7.51 -0.01 12.05
CA ARG A 131 -6.49 -0.06 13.10
C ARG A 131 -6.80 -1.14 14.13
N TYR A 132 -8.06 -1.27 14.55
CA TYR A 132 -8.49 -2.34 15.46
C TYR A 132 -8.44 -3.71 14.80
N ILE A 133 -8.78 -3.83 13.51
CA ILE A 133 -8.67 -5.10 12.77
C ILE A 133 -7.23 -5.63 12.84
N LEU A 134 -6.22 -4.76 12.66
CA LEU A 134 -4.82 -5.13 12.83
C LEU A 134 -4.47 -5.49 14.29
N LYS A 135 -4.92 -4.71 15.27
CA LYS A 135 -4.69 -5.04 16.69
C LYS A 135 -5.23 -6.45 17.01
N LYS A 136 -6.46 -6.74 16.60
CA LYS A 136 -7.11 -8.04 16.80
C LYS A 136 -6.44 -9.18 16.04
N SER A 137 -5.99 -8.95 14.81
CA SER A 137 -5.27 -9.97 14.03
C SER A 137 -3.94 -10.34 14.69
N ILE A 138 -3.20 -9.36 15.23
CA ILE A 138 -1.98 -9.58 15.98
C ILE A 138 -2.27 -10.36 17.27
N GLU A 139 -3.28 -9.99 18.04
CA GLU A 139 -3.68 -10.70 19.26
C GLU A 139 -4.07 -12.15 18.98
N TYR A 140 -4.86 -12.37 17.92
CA TYR A 140 -5.24 -13.71 17.47
C TYR A 140 -4.03 -14.53 17.03
N PHE A 141 -3.13 -13.94 16.23
CA PHE A 141 -1.88 -14.56 15.79
C PHE A 141 -1.06 -15.03 16.99
N LYS A 142 -0.79 -14.12 17.94
CA LYS A 142 0.04 -14.40 19.13
C LYS A 142 -0.57 -15.49 20.00
N THR A 143 -1.86 -15.36 20.31
CA THR A 143 -2.56 -16.32 21.18
C THR A 143 -2.59 -17.70 20.56
N THR A 144 -2.90 -17.77 19.26
CA THR A 144 -2.95 -19.04 18.54
C THR A 144 -1.58 -19.69 18.43
N LEU A 145 -0.55 -18.91 18.08
CA LEU A 145 0.83 -19.40 18.01
C LEU A 145 1.31 -19.95 19.36
N LEU A 146 1.10 -19.21 20.45
CA LEU A 146 1.47 -19.67 21.79
C LEU A 146 0.71 -20.93 22.20
N ASN A 147 -0.56 -21.04 21.86
CA ASN A 147 -1.34 -22.25 22.12
C ASN A 147 -0.82 -23.46 21.33
N LEU A 148 -0.49 -23.28 20.05
CA LEU A 148 0.07 -24.33 19.20
C LEU A 148 1.42 -24.83 19.72
N ILE A 149 2.29 -23.91 20.13
CA ILE A 149 3.60 -24.25 20.73
C ILE A 149 3.39 -24.99 22.06
N LYS A 150 2.44 -24.54 22.89
CA LYS A 150 2.14 -25.18 24.18
C LYS A 150 1.63 -26.61 24.02
N THR A 151 0.75 -26.85 23.04
CA THR A 151 0.21 -28.18 22.78
C THR A 151 1.18 -29.08 22.02
N ASN A 152 2.13 -28.50 21.27
CA ASN A 152 3.16 -29.21 20.51
C ASN A 152 4.55 -28.64 20.82
N PRO A 153 5.13 -28.90 22.00
CA PRO A 153 6.42 -28.32 22.42
C PRO A 153 7.59 -28.66 21.48
N GLU A 154 7.50 -29.81 20.80
CA GLU A 154 8.49 -30.26 19.80
C GLU A 154 8.66 -29.25 18.66
N SER A 155 7.64 -28.44 18.36
CA SER A 155 7.65 -27.44 17.27
C SER A 155 8.75 -26.39 17.40
N ILE A 156 9.22 -26.10 18.62
CA ILE A 156 10.27 -25.11 18.90
C ILE A 156 11.61 -25.75 19.29
N SER A 157 11.72 -27.07 19.20
CA SER A 157 12.93 -27.82 19.60
C SER A 157 14.19 -27.36 18.85
N SER A 158 14.06 -27.02 17.55
CA SER A 158 15.16 -26.52 16.71
C SER A 158 15.76 -25.20 17.21
N PHE A 159 15.00 -24.40 17.96
CA PHE A 159 15.47 -23.15 18.55
C PHE A 159 16.20 -23.34 19.89
N ASN A 160 16.26 -24.58 20.41
CA ASN A 160 16.85 -24.94 21.70
C ASN A 160 16.28 -24.11 22.87
N ILE A 161 14.96 -24.00 22.92
CA ILE A 161 14.20 -23.31 23.98
C ILE A 161 13.00 -24.14 24.41
N LYS A 162 12.46 -23.83 25.59
CA LYS A 162 11.21 -24.38 26.10
C LYS A 162 10.10 -23.34 26.05
N TYR A 163 8.85 -23.80 26.11
CA TYR A 163 7.69 -22.91 26.15
C TYR A 163 7.76 -21.94 27.34
N GLU A 164 8.25 -22.40 28.50
CA GLU A 164 8.37 -21.60 29.72
C GLU A 164 9.37 -20.44 29.58
N ASP A 165 10.29 -20.49 28.62
CA ASP A 165 11.28 -19.44 28.39
C ASP A 165 10.67 -18.23 27.65
N ILE A 166 9.53 -18.41 26.98
CA ILE A 166 8.89 -17.39 26.16
C ILE A 166 8.25 -16.32 27.06
N GLU A 167 8.62 -15.05 26.84
CA GLU A 167 7.97 -13.88 27.46
C GLU A 167 6.81 -13.41 26.59
N LYS A 168 7.06 -13.21 25.29
CA LYS A 168 6.05 -12.76 24.33
C LYS A 168 6.45 -13.05 22.88
N VAL A 169 5.46 -12.93 22.00
CA VAL A 169 5.63 -12.91 20.55
C VAL A 169 5.61 -11.44 20.09
N ASP A 170 6.58 -11.06 19.28
CA ASP A 170 6.66 -9.75 18.62
C ASP A 170 6.41 -9.93 17.11
N VAL A 171 5.49 -9.14 16.56
CA VAL A 171 5.22 -9.03 15.12
C VAL A 171 5.69 -7.65 14.69
N THR A 172 6.63 -7.60 13.75
CA THR A 172 7.26 -6.37 13.27
C THR A 172 6.89 -6.09 11.82
N CYS A 173 6.77 -4.81 11.49
CA CYS A 173 6.48 -4.34 10.14
C CYS A 173 7.41 -3.18 9.78
N ALA A 174 7.85 -3.14 8.53
CA ALA A 174 8.51 -1.99 7.88
C ALA A 174 7.87 -1.77 6.51
N THR A 175 7.97 -0.54 6.00
CA THR A 175 7.53 -0.20 4.64
C THR A 175 8.60 0.61 3.94
N GLU A 176 8.77 0.34 2.65
CA GLU A 176 9.57 1.15 1.71
C GLU A 176 8.58 2.01 0.94
N LEU A 177 8.74 3.33 0.87
CA LEU A 177 7.72 4.22 0.32
C LEU A 177 8.22 4.96 -0.92
N GLU A 178 7.71 4.57 -2.08
CA GLU A 178 7.97 5.29 -3.32
C GLU A 178 6.92 6.38 -3.58
N PHE A 179 7.32 7.44 -4.28
CA PHE A 179 6.43 8.51 -4.70
C PHE A 179 7.00 9.29 -5.89
N TRP A 180 6.12 10.02 -6.57
CA TRP A 180 6.53 10.96 -7.61
C TRP A 180 6.47 12.38 -7.09
N VAL A 181 7.44 13.18 -7.49
CA VAL A 181 7.49 14.63 -7.26
C VAL A 181 7.49 15.37 -8.58
N LYS A 182 6.75 16.48 -8.63
CA LYS A 182 6.75 17.37 -9.79
C LYS A 182 6.79 18.86 -9.43
N THR A 183 7.23 19.67 -10.39
CA THR A 183 6.93 21.10 -10.37
C THR A 183 5.42 21.29 -10.63
N PRO A 184 4.72 22.12 -9.85
CA PRO A 184 3.29 22.36 -10.04
C PRO A 184 2.97 22.87 -11.46
N ASN A 185 1.87 22.36 -12.04
CA ASN A 185 1.38 22.68 -13.39
C ASN A 185 2.26 22.25 -14.58
N ASP A 186 3.40 21.59 -14.35
CA ASP A 186 4.18 21.01 -15.44
C ASP A 186 3.52 19.70 -15.94
N ASN A 187 3.43 19.57 -17.27
CA ASN A 187 2.93 18.36 -17.92
C ASN A 187 4.06 17.35 -18.11
N ALA A 188 3.75 16.07 -17.91
CA ALA A 188 4.71 15.00 -18.12
C ALA A 188 4.97 14.77 -19.62
N GLU A 189 6.23 14.91 -20.05
CA GLU A 189 6.68 14.51 -21.38
C GLU A 189 6.98 13.00 -21.39
N VAL A 190 5.98 12.18 -21.71
CA VAL A 190 6.05 10.71 -21.59
C VAL A 190 7.20 10.11 -22.44
N ASP A 191 7.44 10.64 -23.64
CA ASP A 191 8.53 10.19 -24.52
C ASP A 191 9.91 10.43 -23.87
N GLU A 192 10.12 11.60 -23.23
CA GLU A 192 11.37 11.92 -22.53
C GLU A 192 11.56 11.03 -21.30
N LEU A 193 10.51 10.86 -20.50
CA LEU A 193 10.53 10.02 -19.30
C LEU A 193 10.83 8.55 -19.64
N SER A 194 10.16 8.03 -20.67
CA SER A 194 10.36 6.66 -21.13
C SER A 194 11.78 6.45 -21.64
N THR A 195 12.33 7.43 -22.38
CA THR A 195 13.71 7.40 -22.87
C THR A 195 14.71 7.40 -21.72
N SER A 196 14.55 8.31 -20.75
CA SER A 196 15.41 8.42 -19.56
C SER A 196 15.43 7.13 -18.74
N GLN A 197 14.28 6.47 -18.60
CA GLN A 197 14.16 5.19 -17.89
C GLN A 197 14.88 4.05 -18.64
N VAL A 198 14.69 3.93 -19.96
CA VAL A 198 15.38 2.91 -20.80
C VAL A 198 16.89 3.12 -20.82
N LEU A 199 17.34 4.38 -20.76
CA LEU A 199 18.76 4.73 -20.68
C LEU A 199 19.34 4.63 -19.26
N HIS A 200 18.52 4.27 -18.26
CA HIS A 200 18.89 4.13 -16.85
C HIS A 200 19.55 5.40 -16.26
N GLU A 201 19.01 6.59 -16.58
CA GLU A 201 19.64 7.87 -16.22
C GLU A 201 19.34 8.37 -14.79
N GLN A 202 18.34 7.80 -14.13
CA GLN A 202 17.78 8.34 -12.88
C GLN A 202 18.15 7.57 -11.61
N TYR A 203 18.17 6.23 -11.69
CA TYR A 203 18.36 5.38 -10.52
C TYR A 203 19.69 5.70 -9.82
N TRP A 204 19.64 5.99 -8.51
CA TRP A 204 20.79 6.45 -7.70
C TRP A 204 21.52 7.72 -8.19
N ASN A 205 20.93 8.46 -9.13
CA ASN A 205 21.48 9.74 -9.53
C ASN A 205 21.33 10.76 -8.40
N ARG A 206 22.30 11.66 -8.28
CA ARG A 206 22.32 12.68 -7.24
C ARG A 206 21.11 13.62 -7.39
N THR A 207 20.29 13.73 -6.36
CA THR A 207 19.23 14.74 -6.26
C THR A 207 19.82 16.15 -6.28
N LYS A 208 19.09 17.13 -6.85
CA LYS A 208 19.56 18.52 -6.99
C LYS A 208 18.45 19.51 -6.62
N GLY A 209 18.86 20.72 -6.26
CA GLY A 209 17.95 21.84 -6.03
C GLY A 209 16.92 21.59 -4.93
N SER A 210 15.67 21.96 -5.21
CA SER A 210 14.54 21.84 -4.28
C SER A 210 14.23 20.38 -3.91
N VAL A 211 14.40 19.43 -4.84
CA VAL A 211 14.19 18.00 -4.54
C VAL A 211 15.17 17.50 -3.50
N ARG A 212 16.46 17.84 -3.66
CA ARG A 212 17.49 17.48 -2.69
C ARG A 212 17.19 18.05 -1.31
N THR A 213 16.83 19.33 -1.27
CA THR A 213 16.54 20.05 -0.02
C THR A 213 15.35 19.41 0.69
N ALA A 214 14.25 19.19 -0.02
CA ALA A 214 13.05 18.58 0.53
C ALA A 214 13.26 17.15 1.05
N LEU A 215 14.05 16.34 0.32
CA LEU A 215 14.38 14.98 0.73
C LEU A 215 15.24 14.98 2.00
N GLU A 216 16.31 15.78 2.04
CA GLU A 216 17.18 15.89 3.23
C GLU A 216 16.39 16.43 4.45
N GLU A 217 15.50 17.41 4.26
CA GLU A 217 14.60 17.92 5.31
C GLU A 217 13.60 16.86 5.79
N SER A 218 13.05 16.05 4.89
CA SER A 218 12.15 14.93 5.25
C SER A 218 12.85 13.97 6.19
N LEU A 219 14.06 13.53 5.84
CA LEU A 219 14.83 12.57 6.64
C LEU A 219 15.19 13.15 8.02
N LEU A 220 15.62 14.41 8.08
CA LEU A 220 15.89 15.07 9.37
C LEU A 220 14.64 15.15 10.24
N LEU A 221 13.49 15.50 9.66
CA LEU A 221 12.23 15.57 10.41
C LEU A 221 11.77 14.18 10.88
N MET A 222 11.99 13.14 10.08
CA MET A 222 11.73 11.76 10.47
C MET A 222 12.60 11.32 11.66
N GLU A 223 13.88 11.70 11.68
CA GLU A 223 14.79 11.44 12.80
C GLU A 223 14.27 12.09 14.10
N TYR A 224 13.80 13.34 14.05
CA TYR A 224 13.21 14.02 15.20
C TYR A 224 11.96 13.29 15.75
N HIS A 225 11.21 12.59 14.90
CA HIS A 225 10.07 11.77 15.30
C HIS A 225 10.46 10.34 15.73
N GLY A 226 11.76 10.05 15.84
CA GLY A 226 12.26 8.73 16.26
C GLY A 226 11.96 7.62 15.26
N LEU A 227 11.79 7.96 13.97
CA LEU A 227 11.48 6.99 12.92
C LEU A 227 12.72 6.25 12.41
N GLU A 228 13.92 6.74 12.71
CA GLU A 228 15.21 6.17 12.29
C GLU A 228 15.25 5.93 10.77
N PRO A 229 15.18 6.98 9.93
CA PRO A 229 15.32 6.85 8.47
C PRO A 229 16.62 6.15 8.10
N GLU A 230 16.53 5.17 7.21
CA GLU A 230 17.67 4.37 6.75
C GLU A 230 18.23 4.93 5.44
N MET A 231 17.35 5.37 4.53
CA MET A 231 17.74 5.80 3.20
C MET A 231 16.69 6.71 2.54
N GLY A 232 17.14 7.59 1.64
CA GLY A 232 16.27 8.25 0.68
C GLY A 232 17.03 8.44 -0.64
N HIS A 233 16.43 8.03 -1.76
CA HIS A 233 17.10 8.06 -3.06
C HIS A 233 16.14 8.30 -4.23
N LYS A 234 16.73 8.51 -5.42
CA LYS A 234 15.98 8.49 -6.68
C LYS A 234 15.70 7.07 -7.10
N GLU A 235 14.49 6.90 -7.60
CA GLU A 235 14.03 5.70 -8.26
C GLU A 235 14.30 5.74 -9.77
N VAL A 236 13.85 4.70 -10.47
CA VAL A 236 14.09 4.53 -11.92
C VAL A 236 13.37 5.59 -12.77
N GLY A 237 12.28 6.18 -12.28
CA GLY A 237 11.48 7.17 -12.99
C GLY A 237 11.99 8.61 -12.87
N GLY A 238 11.99 9.34 -13.99
CA GLY A 238 12.17 10.80 -13.98
C GLY A 238 12.92 11.35 -15.19
N VAL A 239 13.00 12.67 -15.26
CA VAL A 239 13.79 13.40 -16.26
C VAL A 239 14.68 14.44 -15.61
N LYS A 240 15.72 14.87 -16.35
CA LYS A 240 16.62 15.91 -15.89
C LYS A 240 15.90 17.25 -15.82
N ALA A 241 15.79 17.81 -14.62
CA ALA A 241 15.21 19.13 -14.41
C ALA A 241 15.95 20.24 -15.19
N LYS A 242 15.19 21.23 -15.67
CA LYS A 242 15.68 22.37 -16.47
C LYS A 242 16.08 23.53 -15.56
N LEU A 243 17.23 24.16 -15.83
CA LEU A 243 17.71 25.31 -15.05
C LEU A 243 16.97 26.58 -15.50
N THR A 244 16.43 27.33 -14.56
CA THR A 244 15.82 28.64 -14.82
C THR A 244 16.86 29.75 -14.85
N SER A 245 16.51 30.90 -15.43
CA SER A 245 17.35 32.11 -15.39
C SER A 245 17.63 32.62 -13.97
N SER A 246 16.80 32.26 -13.00
CA SER A 246 17.00 32.56 -11.57
C SER A 246 17.94 31.59 -10.86
N GLY A 247 18.48 30.58 -11.56
CA GLY A 247 19.34 29.54 -10.99
C GLY A 247 18.60 28.43 -10.24
N GLY A 248 17.26 28.43 -10.28
CA GLY A 248 16.42 27.35 -9.76
C GLY A 248 16.19 26.24 -10.79
N PHE A 249 15.46 25.20 -10.40
CA PHE A 249 15.05 24.13 -11.29
C PHE A 249 13.54 24.19 -11.55
N THR A 250 13.13 23.85 -12.77
CA THR A 250 11.73 23.68 -13.23
C THR A 250 11.64 22.39 -14.06
N HIS A 251 10.43 21.97 -14.44
CA HIS A 251 10.21 20.71 -15.17
C HIS A 251 10.78 19.52 -14.39
N ILE A 252 10.70 19.62 -13.06
CA ILE A 252 11.03 18.51 -12.17
C ILE A 252 9.92 17.49 -12.32
N MET A 253 10.30 16.26 -12.62
CA MET A 253 9.45 15.09 -12.62
C MET A 253 10.36 13.92 -12.26
N GLU A 254 10.34 13.51 -10.99
CA GLU A 254 11.27 12.52 -10.45
C GLU A 254 10.51 11.53 -9.57
N GLN A 255 10.89 10.27 -9.62
CA GLN A 255 10.46 9.24 -8.69
C GLN A 255 11.50 9.13 -7.57
N LEU A 256 11.04 9.01 -6.34
CA LEU A 256 11.87 8.90 -5.14
C LEU A 256 11.37 7.77 -4.26
N GLU A 257 12.24 7.25 -3.41
CA GLU A 257 11.96 6.28 -2.36
C GLU A 257 12.55 6.76 -1.04
N VAL A 258 11.83 6.49 0.06
CA VAL A 258 12.29 6.73 1.44
C VAL A 258 12.02 5.48 2.27
N ASP A 259 13.06 5.06 3.00
CA ASP A 259 13.06 3.89 3.87
C ASP A 259 13.38 4.28 5.30
N TRP A 260 12.78 3.56 6.24
CA TRP A 260 13.00 3.76 7.66
C TRP A 260 12.86 2.45 8.43
N LYS A 261 13.37 2.47 9.65
CA LYS A 261 13.44 1.27 10.48
C LYS A 261 12.05 0.73 10.80
N TYR A 262 11.98 -0.60 10.88
CA TYR A 262 10.78 -1.32 11.30
C TYR A 262 10.33 -0.94 12.72
N SER A 263 9.04 -1.14 12.98
CA SER A 263 8.45 -1.02 14.33
C SER A 263 7.55 -2.22 14.64
N THR A 264 6.83 -2.16 15.76
CA THR A 264 5.69 -3.07 15.97
C THR A 264 4.68 -2.87 14.85
N ALA A 265 4.00 -3.94 14.42
CA ALA A 265 3.11 -3.89 13.26
C ALA A 265 2.05 -2.78 13.32
N LEU A 266 1.48 -2.51 14.50
CA LEU A 266 0.49 -1.44 14.68
C LEU A 266 1.12 -0.05 14.54
N GLN A 267 2.22 0.19 15.27
CA GLN A 267 2.98 1.45 15.21
C GLN A 267 3.54 1.73 13.81
N ALA A 268 3.92 0.70 13.05
CA ALA A 268 4.41 0.87 11.68
C ALA A 268 3.34 1.48 10.76
N GLY A 269 2.06 1.10 10.94
CA GLY A 269 0.94 1.72 10.23
C GLY A 269 0.77 3.20 10.62
N ASP A 270 0.90 3.51 11.91
CA ASP A 270 0.83 4.90 12.41
C ASP A 270 2.00 5.74 11.85
N ASN A 271 3.20 5.16 11.81
CA ASN A 271 4.42 5.79 11.29
C ASN A 271 4.31 6.12 9.80
N GLU A 272 3.75 5.24 8.97
CA GLU A 272 3.60 5.49 7.53
C GLU A 272 2.75 6.73 7.24
N LEU A 273 1.66 6.93 7.98
CA LEU A 273 0.78 8.09 7.83
C LEU A 273 1.53 9.39 8.16
N LEU A 274 2.34 9.36 9.22
CA LEU A 274 3.21 10.46 9.62
C LEU A 274 4.27 10.74 8.55
N VAL A 275 4.97 9.73 8.05
CA VAL A 275 5.99 9.88 6.99
C VAL A 275 5.41 10.50 5.73
N LYS A 276 4.23 10.04 5.29
CA LYS A 276 3.54 10.62 4.13
C LYS A 276 3.22 12.10 4.33
N SER A 277 2.87 12.49 5.55
CA SER A 277 2.58 13.89 5.91
C SER A 277 3.87 14.73 5.93
N ILE A 278 4.95 14.22 6.55
CA ILE A 278 6.28 14.85 6.55
C ILE A 278 6.77 15.09 5.11
N ILE A 279 6.70 14.08 4.25
CA ILE A 279 7.12 14.19 2.85
C ILE A 279 6.28 15.23 2.12
N LYS A 280 4.94 15.19 2.24
CA LYS A 280 4.08 16.18 1.57
C LYS A 280 4.42 17.61 1.99
N GLU A 281 4.56 17.85 3.29
CA GLU A 281 4.77 19.19 3.82
C GLU A 281 6.16 19.75 3.51
N THR A 282 7.21 18.94 3.65
CA THR A 282 8.58 19.36 3.29
C THR A 282 8.71 19.64 1.79
N PHE A 283 8.14 18.80 0.92
CA PHE A 283 8.15 19.05 -0.52
C PHE A 283 7.29 20.26 -0.92
N ARG A 284 6.12 20.44 -0.28
CA ARG A 284 5.27 21.63 -0.47
C ARG A 284 6.02 22.91 -0.10
N ASN A 285 6.72 22.92 1.03
CA ASN A 285 7.54 24.06 1.46
C ASN A 285 8.67 24.37 0.46
N ASN A 286 9.14 23.35 -0.25
CA ASN A 286 10.10 23.46 -1.34
C ASN A 286 9.46 23.68 -2.73
N LYS A 287 8.17 24.04 -2.78
CA LYS A 287 7.38 24.38 -3.98
C LYS A 287 7.23 23.22 -4.96
N LEU A 288 7.16 22.00 -4.44
CA LEU A 288 6.98 20.78 -5.21
C LEU A 288 5.66 20.11 -4.83
N ASP A 289 5.06 19.43 -5.80
CA ASP A 289 3.85 18.63 -5.61
C ASP A 289 4.22 17.14 -5.55
N VAL A 290 3.77 16.45 -4.50
CA VAL A 290 4.04 15.02 -4.27
C VAL A 290 2.77 14.22 -4.54
N THR A 291 2.92 13.14 -5.29
CA THR A 291 1.86 12.17 -5.49
C THR A 291 2.25 10.76 -5.08
N PHE A 292 1.34 10.15 -4.33
CA PHE A 292 1.36 8.76 -3.89
C PHE A 292 0.44 7.88 -4.75
N PHE A 293 0.13 8.26 -5.99
CA PHE A 293 -0.52 7.35 -6.93
C PHE A 293 0.41 6.17 -7.24
N ALA A 294 -0.13 4.97 -7.34
CA ALA A 294 0.63 3.78 -7.74
C ALA A 294 1.09 3.85 -9.20
N LYS A 295 0.30 4.52 -10.05
CA LYS A 295 0.62 4.77 -11.47
C LYS A 295 0.19 6.18 -11.87
N PRO A 296 0.98 7.22 -11.54
CA PRO A 296 0.64 8.60 -11.87
C PRO A 296 0.81 8.92 -13.35
N ILE A 297 1.77 8.26 -14.00
CA ILE A 297 2.13 8.46 -15.41
C ILE A 297 2.10 7.09 -16.10
N ASP A 298 1.40 7.01 -17.23
CA ASP A 298 1.35 5.78 -18.03
C ASP A 298 2.71 5.51 -18.69
N GLU A 299 2.99 4.24 -19.01
CA GLU A 299 4.18 3.76 -19.75
C GLU A 299 5.55 3.92 -19.05
N VAL A 300 5.63 4.62 -17.92
CA VAL A 300 6.84 4.75 -17.08
C VAL A 300 6.69 4.01 -15.76
N ALA A 301 7.74 3.86 -14.95
CA ALA A 301 7.66 3.18 -13.66
C ALA A 301 6.56 3.75 -12.74
N GLY A 302 5.90 2.86 -11.99
CA GLY A 302 4.89 3.23 -10.99
C GLY A 302 5.47 3.18 -9.58
N SER A 303 4.78 3.79 -8.61
CA SER A 303 5.23 3.80 -7.21
C SER A 303 4.76 2.55 -6.46
N GLY A 304 5.72 1.80 -5.92
CA GLY A 304 5.52 0.72 -4.97
C GLY A 304 5.44 1.19 -3.51
N LYS A 305 5.00 0.25 -2.66
CA LYS A 305 5.21 0.33 -1.22
C LYS A 305 5.43 -1.07 -0.69
N HIS A 306 6.66 -1.56 -0.66
CA HIS A 306 6.89 -2.91 -0.16
C HIS A 306 6.57 -2.98 1.34
N VAL A 307 5.99 -4.09 1.77
CA VAL A 307 5.66 -4.33 3.18
C VAL A 307 6.50 -5.49 3.68
N HIS A 308 7.37 -5.20 4.64
CA HIS A 308 8.27 -6.16 5.28
C HIS A 308 7.66 -6.68 6.58
N LEU A 309 7.65 -8.00 6.77
CA LEU A 309 7.03 -8.66 7.93
C LEU A 309 8.00 -9.63 8.62
N GLY A 310 8.09 -9.48 9.93
CA GLY A 310 8.90 -10.34 10.81
C GLY A 310 8.10 -10.86 11.99
N VAL A 311 8.44 -12.05 12.47
CA VAL A 311 7.90 -12.63 13.69
C VAL A 311 9.05 -13.16 14.55
N ALA A 312 9.09 -12.75 15.81
CA ALA A 312 10.10 -13.17 16.75
C ALA A 312 9.53 -13.51 18.12
N LEU A 313 10.18 -14.42 18.83
CA LEU A 313 9.98 -14.64 20.26
C LEU A 313 10.93 -13.74 21.05
N LYS A 314 10.41 -13.06 22.06
CA LYS A 314 11.21 -12.48 23.14
C LYS A 314 11.17 -13.45 24.31
N LEU A 315 12.34 -13.84 24.80
CA LEU A 315 12.49 -14.72 25.94
C LEU A 315 12.62 -13.92 27.25
N LYS A 316 12.31 -14.57 28.38
CA LYS A 316 12.41 -13.97 29.72
C LYS A 316 13.84 -13.53 30.10
N ASN A 317 14.86 -14.10 29.46
CA ASN A 317 16.25 -13.69 29.63
C ASN A 317 16.66 -12.50 28.72
N GLY A 318 15.71 -11.93 27.97
CA GLY A 318 15.93 -10.82 27.05
C GLY A 318 16.39 -11.23 25.64
N LYS A 319 16.75 -12.49 25.39
CA LYS A 319 17.13 -12.97 24.05
C LYS A 319 15.95 -12.89 23.09
N ARG A 320 16.22 -12.48 21.85
CA ARG A 320 15.26 -12.55 20.74
C ARG A 320 15.58 -13.71 19.81
N ILE A 321 14.56 -14.41 19.36
CA ILE A 321 14.65 -15.50 18.39
C ILE A 321 13.73 -15.18 17.23
N ASN A 322 14.28 -15.00 16.03
CA ASN A 322 13.49 -14.81 14.82
C ASN A 322 12.91 -16.17 14.40
N LEU A 323 11.59 -16.25 14.33
CA LEU A 323 10.90 -17.52 14.04
C LEU A 323 11.04 -17.94 12.59
N PHE A 324 11.40 -17.07 11.65
CA PHE A 324 11.59 -17.43 10.25
C PHE A 324 13.02 -17.91 9.95
N SER A 325 13.97 -17.56 10.81
CA SER A 325 15.36 -17.99 10.69
C SER A 325 15.57 -19.44 11.12
N THR A 326 16.51 -20.13 10.49
CA THR A 326 16.90 -21.52 10.79
C THR A 326 18.42 -21.65 10.90
N ASP A 327 18.92 -22.84 11.23
CA ASP A 327 20.33 -23.14 11.09
C ASP A 327 20.70 -23.19 9.59
N LYS A 328 21.94 -22.84 9.23
CA LYS A 328 22.34 -22.53 7.84
C LYS A 328 22.22 -23.69 6.82
N ASN A 329 21.55 -24.78 7.18
CA ASN A 329 21.26 -25.95 6.35
C ASN A 329 19.92 -25.84 5.60
N HIS A 330 19.00 -24.97 6.03
CA HIS A 330 17.74 -24.69 5.34
C HIS A 330 17.56 -23.21 4.96
N TYR A 331 16.66 -22.93 4.03
CA TYR A 331 16.33 -21.55 3.64
C TYR A 331 15.60 -20.79 4.74
N LEU A 332 14.65 -21.47 5.40
CA LEU A 332 13.75 -20.95 6.41
C LEU A 332 13.48 -22.03 7.46
N SER A 333 13.03 -21.61 8.64
CA SER A 333 12.49 -22.55 9.62
C SER A 333 11.16 -23.17 9.15
N SER A 334 10.67 -24.17 9.89
CA SER A 334 9.31 -24.69 9.69
C SER A 334 8.24 -23.59 9.77
N PHE A 335 8.33 -22.67 10.74
CA PHE A 335 7.45 -21.50 10.86
C PHE A 335 7.58 -20.56 9.65
N GLY A 336 8.80 -20.38 9.13
CA GLY A 336 9.07 -19.55 7.97
C GLY A 336 8.42 -20.11 6.71
N TYR A 337 8.68 -21.38 6.36
CA TYR A 337 8.04 -22.01 5.19
C TYR A 337 6.52 -22.00 5.31
N ALA A 338 5.99 -22.37 6.47
CA ALA A 338 4.56 -22.39 6.73
C ALA A 338 3.92 -21.00 6.53
N SER A 339 4.57 -19.95 7.05
CA SER A 339 4.09 -18.57 6.92
C SER A 339 4.01 -18.11 5.46
N ILE A 340 5.06 -18.32 4.67
CA ILE A 340 5.07 -17.90 3.26
C ILE A 340 4.09 -18.72 2.41
N MET A 341 3.96 -20.03 2.67
CA MET A 341 2.96 -20.88 2.03
C MET A 341 1.54 -20.35 2.32
N GLY A 342 1.28 -19.94 3.57
CA GLY A 342 -0.01 -19.37 3.96
C GLY A 342 -0.33 -18.06 3.25
N ILE A 343 0.65 -17.16 3.11
CA ILE A 343 0.48 -15.91 2.35
C ILE A 343 0.17 -16.22 0.87
N LEU A 344 0.97 -17.08 0.24
CA LEU A 344 0.82 -17.39 -1.19
C LEU A 344 -0.51 -18.08 -1.50
N LYS A 345 -0.91 -19.06 -0.68
CA LYS A 345 -2.19 -19.75 -0.81
C LYS A 345 -3.39 -18.80 -0.72
N ASN A 346 -3.32 -17.81 0.16
CA ASN A 346 -4.46 -16.93 0.44
C ASN A 346 -4.41 -15.59 -0.32
N TYR A 347 -3.47 -15.42 -1.25
CA TYR A 347 -3.23 -14.10 -1.82
C TYR A 347 -4.41 -13.53 -2.62
N GLU A 348 -5.25 -14.36 -3.24
CA GLU A 348 -6.44 -13.89 -3.96
C GLU A 348 -7.45 -13.17 -3.06
N VAL A 349 -7.49 -13.49 -1.76
CA VAL A 349 -8.34 -12.80 -0.77
C VAL A 349 -7.59 -11.73 0.01
N ILE A 350 -6.25 -11.71 -0.05
CA ILE A 350 -5.41 -10.62 0.46
C ILE A 350 -5.42 -9.43 -0.52
N ASN A 351 -5.27 -9.69 -1.82
CA ASN A 351 -5.09 -8.67 -2.85
C ASN A 351 -6.18 -7.58 -2.88
N PRO A 352 -7.47 -7.86 -2.57
CA PRO A 352 -8.47 -6.81 -2.45
C PRO A 352 -8.15 -5.75 -1.39
N PHE A 353 -7.42 -6.09 -0.33
CA PHE A 353 -6.95 -5.16 0.70
C PHE A 353 -5.64 -4.44 0.33
N VAL A 354 -4.91 -4.97 -0.65
CA VAL A 354 -3.65 -4.42 -1.15
C VAL A 354 -3.90 -3.46 -2.31
N SER A 355 -4.69 -3.85 -3.31
CA SER A 355 -4.87 -3.17 -4.59
C SER A 355 -6.34 -2.84 -4.84
N SER A 356 -6.83 -1.75 -4.25
CA SER A 356 -8.26 -1.40 -4.26
C SER A 356 -8.59 -0.16 -5.08
N THR A 357 -7.64 0.35 -5.89
CA THR A 357 -7.81 1.55 -6.72
C THR A 357 -7.48 1.29 -8.19
N ASN A 358 -8.04 2.09 -9.10
CA ASN A 358 -7.78 1.93 -10.53
C ASN A 358 -6.29 2.11 -10.86
N ASP A 359 -5.60 3.03 -10.21
CA ASP A 359 -4.16 3.24 -10.39
C ASP A 359 -3.32 2.07 -9.86
N SER A 360 -3.72 1.44 -8.75
CA SER A 360 -3.00 0.25 -8.22
C SER A 360 -3.00 -0.92 -9.20
N LEU A 361 -4.11 -1.17 -9.87
CA LEU A 361 -4.21 -2.26 -10.84
C LEU A 361 -3.58 -1.91 -12.19
N ARG A 362 -3.53 -0.63 -12.55
CA ARG A 362 -2.71 -0.19 -13.70
C ARG A 362 -1.20 -0.36 -13.44
N ARG A 363 -0.74 -0.34 -12.18
CA ARG A 363 0.64 -0.69 -11.80
C ARG A 363 0.92 -2.18 -11.99
N LEU A 364 -0.02 -3.06 -11.62
CA LEU A 364 0.10 -4.52 -11.72
C LEU A 364 -0.09 -5.03 -13.17
N LYS A 365 0.78 -4.61 -14.10
CA LYS A 365 0.78 -5.06 -15.49
C LYS A 365 2.07 -5.79 -15.83
N PRO A 366 2.02 -6.87 -16.64
CA PRO A 366 3.22 -7.51 -17.17
C PRO A 366 4.15 -6.52 -17.89
N GLY A 367 5.46 -6.68 -17.72
CA GLY A 367 6.48 -5.85 -18.39
C GLY A 367 6.99 -4.64 -17.59
N PHE A 368 6.50 -4.44 -16.36
CA PHE A 368 7.07 -3.51 -15.38
C PHE A 368 7.43 -4.29 -14.10
N GLU A 369 8.24 -3.71 -13.22
CA GLU A 369 8.78 -4.35 -11.99
C GLU A 369 7.72 -4.79 -10.95
N ALA A 370 6.43 -4.64 -11.26
CA ALA A 370 5.33 -4.95 -10.36
C ALA A 370 4.98 -6.47 -10.35
N PRO A 371 4.75 -7.06 -9.18
CA PRO A 371 4.48 -8.49 -9.07
C PRO A 371 3.07 -8.86 -9.51
N VAL A 372 2.95 -9.55 -10.66
CA VAL A 372 1.67 -10.03 -11.20
C VAL A 372 1.42 -11.52 -10.97
N CYS A 373 2.42 -12.24 -10.47
CA CYS A 373 2.42 -13.70 -10.29
C CYS A 373 2.48 -14.05 -8.81
N ILE A 374 1.65 -14.99 -8.33
CA ILE A 374 1.64 -15.45 -6.93
C ILE A 374 2.75 -16.50 -6.74
N VAL A 375 3.97 -16.02 -6.53
CA VAL A 375 5.17 -16.86 -6.48
C VAL A 375 6.22 -16.25 -5.54
N THR A 376 7.05 -17.10 -4.92
CA THR A 376 8.24 -16.73 -4.15
C THR A 376 9.52 -17.26 -4.81
N SER A 377 10.66 -16.73 -4.37
CA SER A 377 12.00 -17.24 -4.63
C SER A 377 12.78 -17.29 -3.31
N LEU A 378 13.43 -18.40 -3.03
CA LEU A 378 14.21 -18.60 -1.79
C LEU A 378 15.71 -18.39 -2.00
N GLY A 379 16.17 -18.51 -3.25
CA GLY A 379 17.55 -18.57 -3.67
C GLY A 379 17.87 -19.92 -4.33
N HIS A 380 18.82 -19.92 -5.26
CA HIS A 380 19.27 -21.15 -5.93
C HIS A 380 19.93 -22.15 -4.96
N THR A 381 20.55 -21.64 -3.89
CA THR A 381 21.13 -22.44 -2.82
C THR A 381 20.80 -21.81 -1.47
N VAL A 382 20.89 -22.58 -0.39
CA VAL A 382 20.62 -22.09 0.97
C VAL A 382 21.54 -20.92 1.34
N GLN A 383 22.79 -20.94 0.86
CA GLN A 383 23.82 -19.93 1.13
C GLN A 383 23.75 -18.72 0.19
N LEU A 384 22.86 -18.71 -0.80
CA LEU A 384 22.67 -17.59 -1.69
C LEU A 384 21.25 -17.05 -1.54
N PRO A 385 21.05 -15.95 -0.79
CA PRO A 385 19.76 -15.28 -0.70
C PRO A 385 19.22 -14.92 -2.08
N SER A 386 17.91 -15.04 -2.28
CA SER A 386 17.29 -14.63 -3.52
C SER A 386 17.48 -13.14 -3.78
N ARG A 387 17.79 -12.81 -5.03
CA ARG A 387 17.74 -11.46 -5.60
C ARG A 387 16.67 -11.33 -6.66
N ASN A 388 15.83 -12.35 -6.83
CA ASN A 388 14.73 -12.32 -7.79
C ASN A 388 13.71 -11.26 -7.33
N ARG A 389 13.42 -10.30 -8.22
CA ARG A 389 12.48 -9.19 -7.98
C ARG A 389 11.16 -9.34 -8.74
N THR A 390 11.02 -10.42 -9.52
CA THR A 390 9.84 -10.70 -10.34
C THR A 390 8.74 -11.45 -9.61
N ILE A 391 8.97 -11.73 -8.33
CA ILE A 391 8.15 -12.55 -7.45
C ILE A 391 7.23 -11.66 -6.59
N LEU A 392 6.20 -12.25 -5.99
CA LEU A 392 5.25 -11.52 -5.12
C LEU A 392 5.75 -11.35 -3.70
N VAL A 393 6.27 -12.42 -3.11
CA VAL A 393 6.75 -12.45 -1.72
C VAL A 393 8.23 -12.79 -1.70
N GLY A 394 9.07 -11.80 -1.44
CA GLY A 394 10.51 -11.98 -1.29
C GLY A 394 10.88 -12.54 0.07
N VAL A 395 11.94 -13.34 0.12
CA VAL A 395 12.54 -13.80 1.38
C VAL A 395 13.87 -13.10 1.58
N ILE A 396 13.87 -12.07 2.43
CA ILE A 396 15.06 -11.28 2.74
C ILE A 396 15.80 -11.99 3.87
N ARG A 397 17.06 -12.37 3.62
CA ARG A 397 17.92 -13.08 4.57
C ARG A 397 19.29 -12.44 4.64
N ASP A 398 19.83 -12.40 5.84
CA ASP A 398 21.24 -12.14 6.10
C ASP A 398 21.81 -13.37 6.82
N LEU A 399 22.80 -14.02 6.22
CA LEU A 399 23.39 -15.24 6.77
C LEU A 399 24.24 -14.97 8.01
N ASP A 400 24.66 -13.72 8.22
CA ASP A 400 25.43 -13.30 9.39
C ASP A 400 24.55 -12.67 10.48
N ASN A 401 23.30 -12.33 10.14
CA ASN A 401 22.31 -11.82 11.09
C ASN A 401 20.96 -12.55 10.97
N SER A 402 20.77 -13.57 11.82
CA SER A 402 19.52 -14.34 11.86
C SER A 402 18.29 -13.50 12.21
N LEU A 403 18.45 -12.34 12.86
CA LEU A 403 17.33 -11.46 13.16
C LEU A 403 16.82 -10.70 11.93
N ALA A 404 17.59 -10.61 10.85
CA ALA A 404 17.21 -9.88 9.63
C ALA A 404 16.20 -10.64 8.74
N THR A 405 16.02 -11.94 8.96
CA THR A 405 15.15 -12.79 8.12
C THR A 405 13.70 -12.33 8.19
N ARG A 406 13.13 -11.98 7.03
CA ARG A 406 11.76 -11.43 6.93
C ARG A 406 11.15 -11.69 5.55
N PHE A 407 9.84 -11.50 5.45
CA PHE A 407 9.13 -11.53 4.17
C PHE A 407 8.88 -10.13 3.64
N GLU A 408 9.05 -9.94 2.34
CA GLU A 408 8.78 -8.69 1.62
C GLU A 408 7.60 -8.92 0.68
N LEU A 409 6.41 -8.38 1.00
CA LEU A 409 5.30 -8.35 0.06
C LEU A 409 5.46 -7.15 -0.88
N ARG A 410 5.60 -7.40 -2.18
CA ARG A 410 6.00 -6.38 -3.18
C ARG A 410 4.83 -5.67 -3.89
N SER A 411 3.63 -6.24 -3.78
CA SER A 411 2.43 -5.74 -4.43
C SER A 411 1.79 -4.48 -3.84
N PRO A 412 1.95 -4.13 -2.54
CA PRO A 412 1.35 -2.91 -2.02
C PRO A 412 1.93 -1.67 -2.69
N ASN A 413 1.16 -0.60 -2.58
CA ASN A 413 1.43 0.69 -3.17
C ASN A 413 1.20 1.78 -2.11
N PRO A 414 1.62 3.03 -2.37
CA PRO A 414 1.54 4.10 -1.38
C PRO A 414 0.13 4.43 -0.85
N ARG A 415 -0.93 3.88 -1.45
CA ARG A 415 -2.32 4.00 -1.02
C ARG A 415 -2.93 2.71 -0.46
N SER A 416 -2.20 1.61 -0.48
CA SER A 416 -2.62 0.40 0.23
C SER A 416 -2.83 0.72 1.70
N ASN A 417 -3.94 0.28 2.28
CA ASN A 417 -4.19 0.40 3.70
C ASN A 417 -3.29 -0.61 4.44
N THR A 418 -2.21 -0.13 5.05
CA THR A 418 -1.21 -0.99 5.70
C THR A 418 -1.80 -1.80 6.84
N TYR A 419 -2.78 -1.26 7.56
CA TYR A 419 -3.44 -1.98 8.64
C TYR A 419 -4.15 -3.24 8.13
N LEU A 420 -4.99 -3.10 7.09
CA LEU A 420 -5.70 -4.25 6.51
C LEU A 420 -4.76 -5.21 5.77
N THR A 421 -3.73 -4.68 5.10
CA THR A 421 -2.69 -5.48 4.44
C THR A 421 -1.98 -6.37 5.46
N VAL A 422 -1.41 -5.78 6.50
CA VAL A 422 -0.69 -6.52 7.54
C VAL A 422 -1.62 -7.45 8.31
N ALA A 423 -2.87 -7.03 8.57
CA ALA A 423 -3.85 -7.88 9.24
C ALA A 423 -4.14 -9.15 8.45
N SER A 424 -4.39 -9.03 7.14
CA SER A 424 -4.63 -10.18 6.26
C SER A 424 -3.41 -11.10 6.20
N LEU A 425 -2.20 -10.55 6.16
CA LEU A 425 -0.95 -11.32 6.17
C LEU A 425 -0.76 -12.08 7.49
N CYS A 426 -1.04 -11.47 8.64
CA CYS A 426 -1.03 -12.19 9.92
C CYS A 426 -1.98 -13.39 9.91
N MET A 427 -3.22 -13.20 9.43
CA MET A 427 -4.21 -14.27 9.37
C MET A 427 -3.78 -15.41 8.44
N SER A 428 -3.19 -15.08 7.28
CA SER A 428 -2.70 -16.08 6.34
C SER A 428 -1.44 -16.80 6.82
N MET A 429 -0.51 -16.11 7.50
CA MET A 429 0.67 -16.75 8.08
C MET A 429 0.30 -17.76 9.18
N ILE A 430 -0.63 -17.40 10.08
CA ILE A 430 -1.01 -18.32 11.16
C ILE A 430 -1.76 -19.55 10.64
N ASP A 431 -2.49 -19.43 9.52
CA ASP A 431 -3.13 -20.58 8.86
C ASP A 431 -2.10 -21.60 8.37
N GLY A 432 -1.04 -21.13 7.70
CA GLY A 432 0.06 -21.99 7.29
C GLY A 432 0.78 -22.63 8.49
N ILE A 433 1.05 -21.85 9.54
CA ILE A 433 1.69 -22.36 10.77
C ILE A 433 0.83 -23.45 11.44
N LYS A 434 -0.49 -23.26 11.53
CA LYS A 434 -1.42 -24.28 12.04
C LYS A 434 -1.29 -25.57 11.26
N TYR A 435 -1.36 -25.49 9.92
CA TYR A 435 -1.21 -26.67 9.06
C TYR A 435 0.09 -27.41 9.35
N ALA A 436 1.22 -26.69 9.41
CA ALA A 436 2.52 -27.31 9.65
C ALA A 436 2.60 -28.02 11.01
N ILE A 437 2.14 -27.36 12.08
CA ILE A 437 2.22 -27.91 13.44
C ILE A 437 1.24 -29.08 13.62
N GLU A 438 -0.03 -28.92 13.22
CA GLU A 438 -1.08 -29.92 13.42
C GLU A 438 -0.82 -31.20 12.60
N ASN A 439 -0.07 -31.09 11.50
CA ASN A 439 0.29 -32.22 10.64
C ASN A 439 1.75 -32.68 10.83
N ASN A 440 2.45 -32.21 11.88
CA ASN A 440 3.83 -32.58 12.22
C ASN A 440 4.81 -32.45 11.04
N LYS A 441 4.71 -31.37 10.27
CA LYS A 441 5.55 -31.14 9.08
C LYS A 441 6.93 -30.62 9.48
N CYS A 442 7.98 -31.25 8.96
CA CYS A 442 9.35 -30.76 9.12
C CYS A 442 9.73 -29.75 8.01
N GLU A 443 10.93 -29.18 8.09
CA GLU A 443 11.45 -28.24 7.08
C GLU A 443 11.53 -28.87 5.68
N ASP A 444 11.94 -30.14 5.56
CA ASP A 444 11.99 -30.87 4.29
C ASP A 444 10.61 -31.08 3.67
N ASP A 445 9.60 -31.45 4.48
CA ASP A 445 8.23 -31.63 4.01
C ASP A 445 7.66 -30.33 3.43
N LEU A 446 7.86 -29.23 4.15
CA LEU A 446 7.37 -27.91 3.76
C LEU A 446 8.13 -27.36 2.55
N LEU A 447 9.45 -27.57 2.49
CA LEU A 447 10.25 -27.19 1.33
C LEU A 447 9.82 -27.96 0.08
N ARG A 448 9.58 -29.27 0.20
CA ARG A 448 9.08 -30.10 -0.91
C ARG A 448 7.73 -29.61 -1.39
N GLU A 449 6.81 -29.35 -0.47
CA GLU A 449 5.46 -28.87 -0.82
C GLU A 449 5.48 -27.47 -1.44
N LEU A 450 6.26 -26.53 -0.92
CA LEU A 450 6.43 -25.20 -1.51
C LEU A 450 7.09 -25.26 -2.91
N SER A 451 7.95 -26.26 -3.14
CA SER A 451 8.67 -26.47 -4.40
C SER A 451 7.97 -27.44 -5.35
N LYS A 452 6.71 -27.81 -5.07
CA LYS A 452 5.91 -28.72 -5.90
C LYS A 452 5.84 -28.26 -7.36
N ALA A 453 5.73 -29.23 -8.27
CA ALA A 453 5.32 -28.91 -9.64
C ALA A 453 3.82 -28.54 -9.68
N ALA A 454 3.39 -27.79 -10.71
CA ALA A 454 2.02 -27.30 -10.80
C ALA A 454 0.96 -28.42 -10.67
N GLU A 455 1.16 -29.55 -11.35
CA GLU A 455 0.21 -30.67 -11.36
C GLU A 455 0.41 -31.70 -10.23
N GLU A 456 1.42 -31.51 -9.36
CA GLU A 456 1.62 -32.36 -8.19
C GLU A 456 0.52 -32.10 -7.17
N ASP A 457 0.01 -33.15 -6.52
CA ASP A 457 -0.99 -33.01 -5.47
C ASP A 457 -0.32 -32.94 -4.11
N THR A 458 -0.76 -32.00 -3.27
CA THR A 458 -0.15 -31.71 -1.97
C THR A 458 -1.22 -31.34 -0.96
N SER A 459 -0.94 -31.48 0.33
CA SER A 459 -1.99 -31.43 1.36
C SER A 459 -2.50 -30.01 1.68
N TYR A 460 -1.69 -28.98 1.47
CA TYR A 460 -2.02 -27.59 1.78
C TYR A 460 -2.06 -26.68 0.55
N LEU A 461 -1.04 -26.74 -0.31
CA LEU A 461 -0.99 -25.93 -1.55
C LEU A 461 -1.78 -26.60 -2.68
N GLU A 462 -2.51 -25.81 -3.45
CA GLU A 462 -3.45 -26.30 -4.46
C GLU A 462 -2.74 -26.97 -5.65
N LYS A 463 -3.40 -27.97 -6.24
CA LYS A 463 -3.03 -28.52 -7.55
C LYS A 463 -3.36 -27.52 -8.68
N GLY A 464 -2.59 -27.57 -9.77
CA GLY A 464 -2.64 -26.64 -10.90
C GLY A 464 -1.85 -25.36 -10.66
N ARG A 465 -1.09 -25.27 -9.57
CA ARG A 465 -0.40 -24.07 -9.10
C ARG A 465 1.03 -24.37 -8.71
N GLN A 466 1.96 -23.51 -9.11
CA GLN A 466 3.33 -23.51 -8.64
C GLN A 466 3.56 -22.25 -7.81
N TYR A 467 4.24 -22.39 -6.67
CA TYR A 467 4.38 -21.30 -5.70
C TYR A 467 5.81 -20.83 -5.51
N ARG A 468 6.79 -21.57 -6.01
CA ARG A 468 8.20 -21.21 -5.97
C ARG A 468 8.82 -21.27 -7.37
N SER A 469 9.57 -20.25 -7.74
CA SER A 469 10.48 -20.29 -8.89
C SER A 469 11.72 -19.48 -8.57
N GLU A 470 12.89 -20.02 -8.92
CA GLU A 470 14.15 -19.26 -8.83
C GLU A 470 14.47 -18.54 -10.15
N GLU A 471 13.76 -18.89 -11.23
CA GLU A 471 13.88 -18.23 -12.53
C GLU A 471 13.17 -16.87 -12.53
N ASP A 472 13.66 -15.94 -13.36
CA ASP A 472 12.91 -14.74 -13.70
C ASP A 472 11.59 -15.14 -14.36
N VAL A 473 10.46 -14.84 -13.72
CA VAL A 473 9.18 -15.34 -14.21
C VAL A 473 8.74 -14.65 -15.49
N PHE A 474 9.24 -13.45 -15.80
CA PHE A 474 8.90 -12.72 -17.02
C PHE A 474 9.73 -13.15 -18.22
N GLU A 475 10.98 -13.55 -18.00
CA GLU A 475 11.89 -13.98 -19.08
C GLU A 475 11.78 -15.48 -19.38
N TYR A 476 11.66 -16.31 -18.35
CA TYR A 476 11.73 -17.77 -18.52
C TYR A 476 10.42 -18.40 -19.02
N TYR A 477 9.27 -17.85 -18.61
CA TYR A 477 7.95 -18.41 -18.93
C TYR A 477 7.21 -17.52 -19.92
N SER A 478 6.49 -18.14 -20.86
CA SER A 478 5.54 -17.43 -21.69
C SER A 478 4.38 -16.88 -20.86
N GLU A 479 3.69 -15.86 -21.37
CA GLU A 479 2.53 -15.27 -20.70
C GLU A 479 1.45 -16.31 -20.38
N GLU A 480 1.16 -17.20 -21.32
CA GLU A 480 0.17 -18.29 -21.14
C GLU A 480 0.58 -19.25 -20.03
N GLU A 481 1.85 -19.68 -20.00
CA GLU A 481 2.38 -20.55 -18.96
C GLU A 481 2.29 -19.91 -17.58
N ARG A 482 2.73 -18.64 -17.45
CA ARG A 482 2.66 -17.91 -16.17
C ARG A 482 1.24 -17.78 -15.65
N SER A 483 0.32 -17.33 -16.51
CA SER A 483 -1.08 -17.15 -16.13
C SER A 483 -1.68 -18.46 -15.65
N LYS A 484 -1.30 -19.57 -16.28
CA LYS A 484 -1.75 -20.91 -15.88
C LYS A 484 -1.16 -21.33 -14.52
N ILE A 485 0.16 -21.25 -14.34
CA ILE A 485 0.83 -21.86 -13.17
C ILE A 485 0.95 -20.92 -11.96
N PHE A 486 1.13 -19.62 -12.18
CA PHE A 486 1.28 -18.59 -11.13
C PHE A 486 0.06 -17.68 -10.99
N GLY A 487 -0.91 -17.80 -11.90
CA GLY A 487 -2.15 -17.02 -11.89
C GLY A 487 -2.06 -15.71 -12.62
N THR A 488 -3.20 -15.03 -12.64
CA THR A 488 -3.37 -13.77 -13.33
C THR A 488 -3.75 -12.72 -12.31
N ALA A 489 -3.08 -11.57 -12.38
CA ALA A 489 -3.48 -10.40 -11.62
C ALA A 489 -4.86 -9.92 -12.11
N PRO A 490 -5.73 -9.42 -11.21
CA PRO A 490 -7.05 -8.95 -11.60
C PRO A 490 -6.93 -7.74 -12.54
N SER A 491 -7.81 -7.71 -13.54
CA SER A 491 -7.77 -6.73 -14.63
C SER A 491 -8.28 -5.35 -14.19
N ASN A 492 -9.19 -5.30 -13.21
CA ASN A 492 -9.74 -4.07 -12.64
C ASN A 492 -10.25 -4.27 -11.21
N VAL A 493 -10.73 -3.18 -10.58
CA VAL A 493 -11.08 -3.15 -9.16
C VAL A 493 -12.24 -4.09 -8.85
N TYR A 494 -13.21 -4.18 -9.77
CA TYR A 494 -14.36 -5.06 -9.61
C TYR A 494 -13.98 -6.54 -9.65
N GLU A 495 -13.14 -6.94 -10.61
CA GLU A 495 -12.63 -8.32 -10.65
C GLU A 495 -11.86 -8.67 -9.37
N ASN A 496 -11.03 -7.74 -8.88
CA ASN A 496 -10.29 -7.97 -7.64
C ASN A 496 -11.25 -8.17 -6.46
N ILE A 497 -12.21 -7.27 -6.25
CA ILE A 497 -13.12 -7.34 -5.10
C ILE A 497 -14.03 -8.59 -5.12
N CYS A 498 -14.39 -9.10 -6.30
CA CYS A 498 -15.12 -10.36 -6.46
C CYS A 498 -14.36 -11.59 -5.95
N SER A 499 -13.04 -11.51 -5.80
CA SER A 499 -12.24 -12.60 -5.21
C SER A 499 -12.67 -12.91 -3.77
N LEU A 500 -13.21 -11.92 -3.05
CA LEU A 500 -13.77 -12.11 -1.70
C LEU A 500 -15.05 -12.94 -1.68
N ASP A 501 -15.74 -13.13 -2.81
CA ASP A 501 -16.91 -14.02 -2.91
C ASP A 501 -16.57 -15.35 -3.58
N LYS A 502 -15.56 -15.36 -4.45
CA LYS A 502 -15.14 -16.53 -5.22
C LYS A 502 -14.40 -17.56 -4.36
N TYR A 503 -13.56 -17.11 -3.44
CA TYR A 503 -12.66 -17.98 -2.66
C TYR A 503 -13.11 -18.07 -1.19
N MET A 504 -14.31 -18.60 -0.96
CA MET A 504 -14.93 -18.68 0.37
C MET A 504 -14.05 -19.41 1.41
N ASP A 505 -13.40 -20.51 1.03
CA ASP A 505 -12.51 -21.25 1.93
C ASP A 505 -11.32 -20.39 2.41
N LYS A 506 -10.77 -19.56 1.51
CA LYS A 506 -9.68 -18.62 1.83
C LYS A 506 -10.18 -17.45 2.69
N ILE A 507 -11.43 -17.04 2.51
CA ILE A 507 -12.05 -16.00 3.35
C ILE A 507 -12.28 -16.45 4.79
N GLU A 508 -12.61 -17.71 5.02
CA GLU A 508 -12.76 -18.23 6.39
C GLU A 508 -11.46 -18.12 7.20
N VAL A 509 -10.29 -18.18 6.53
CA VAL A 509 -8.99 -17.91 7.16
C VAL A 509 -8.94 -16.49 7.73
N LEU A 510 -9.38 -15.49 6.97
CA LEU A 510 -9.40 -14.08 7.42
C LEU A 510 -10.46 -13.84 8.51
N LYS A 511 -11.59 -14.55 8.46
CA LYS A 511 -12.67 -14.45 9.45
C LYS A 511 -12.34 -15.11 10.79
N ALA A 512 -11.31 -15.95 10.85
CA ALA A 512 -10.93 -16.67 12.07
C ALA A 512 -10.70 -15.69 13.24
N GLY A 513 -11.17 -16.08 14.44
CA GLY A 513 -11.12 -15.21 15.62
C GLY A 513 -11.99 -13.96 15.54
N GLU A 514 -12.92 -13.89 14.58
CA GLU A 514 -13.75 -12.72 14.28
C GLU A 514 -12.92 -11.46 13.95
N VAL A 515 -11.75 -11.64 13.33
CA VAL A 515 -10.86 -10.54 12.93
C VAL A 515 -11.50 -9.74 11.80
N PHE A 516 -11.68 -10.37 10.63
CA PHE A 516 -12.46 -9.79 9.53
C PHE A 516 -13.89 -10.29 9.60
N THR A 517 -14.77 -9.64 10.35
CA THR A 517 -16.18 -10.06 10.40
C THR A 517 -16.85 -9.94 9.02
N SER A 518 -17.88 -10.75 8.76
CA SER A 518 -18.65 -10.65 7.50
C SER A 518 -19.21 -9.23 7.27
N LYS A 519 -19.56 -8.51 8.35
CA LYS A 519 -20.04 -7.12 8.28
C LYS A 519 -18.93 -6.17 7.79
N ILE A 520 -17.71 -6.32 8.30
CA ILE A 520 -16.53 -5.54 7.88
C ILE A 520 -16.16 -5.85 6.44
N ILE A 521 -16.10 -7.13 6.05
CA ILE A 521 -15.80 -7.52 4.66
C ILE A 521 -16.84 -6.92 3.71
N ASN A 522 -18.13 -7.06 4.02
CA ASN A 522 -19.19 -6.49 3.20
C ASN A 522 -19.12 -4.96 3.12
N SER A 523 -18.83 -4.29 4.25
CA SER A 523 -18.63 -2.83 4.29
C SER A 523 -17.47 -2.40 3.40
N TYR A 524 -16.33 -3.08 3.49
CA TYR A 524 -15.17 -2.83 2.63
C TYR A 524 -15.51 -3.01 1.14
N LYS A 525 -16.22 -4.08 0.78
CA LYS A 525 -16.66 -4.32 -0.61
C LYS A 525 -17.51 -3.17 -1.14
N LEU A 526 -18.52 -2.75 -0.38
CA LEU A 526 -19.39 -1.64 -0.76
C LEU A 526 -18.60 -0.35 -0.97
N ALA A 527 -17.70 -0.02 -0.03
CA ALA A 527 -16.84 1.15 -0.12
C ALA A 527 -15.94 1.15 -1.37
N VAL A 528 -15.32 0.01 -1.67
CA VAL A 528 -14.42 -0.13 -2.83
C VAL A 528 -15.19 -0.02 -4.15
N ILE A 529 -16.35 -0.67 -4.26
CA ILE A 529 -17.21 -0.61 -5.46
C ILE A 529 -17.72 0.81 -5.68
N GLU A 530 -18.23 1.48 -4.64
CA GLU A 530 -18.69 2.86 -4.74
C GLU A 530 -17.57 3.80 -5.19
N ARG A 531 -16.40 3.71 -4.56
CA ARG A 531 -15.23 4.51 -4.93
C ARG A 531 -14.82 4.26 -6.39
N TRP A 532 -14.80 3.01 -6.83
CA TRP A 532 -14.48 2.64 -8.21
C TRP A 532 -15.46 3.25 -9.22
N LEU A 533 -16.76 3.17 -8.97
CA LEU A 533 -17.80 3.75 -9.82
C LEU A 533 -17.71 5.28 -9.89
N VAL A 534 -17.49 5.92 -8.74
CA VAL A 534 -17.32 7.38 -8.65
C VAL A 534 -16.05 7.81 -9.39
N GLU A 535 -14.94 7.09 -9.23
CA GLU A 535 -13.69 7.41 -9.93
C GLU A 535 -13.85 7.27 -11.45
N ILE A 536 -14.50 6.21 -11.94
CA ILE A 536 -14.78 6.04 -13.38
C ILE A 536 -15.61 7.21 -13.89
N THR A 537 -16.74 7.50 -13.24
CA THR A 537 -17.73 8.43 -13.78
C THR A 537 -17.40 9.90 -13.58
N ASN A 538 -16.71 10.25 -12.49
CA ASN A 538 -16.47 11.64 -12.13
C ASN A 538 -15.00 12.07 -12.31
N ARG A 539 -14.07 11.15 -12.61
CA ARG A 539 -12.67 11.50 -12.87
C ARG A 539 -12.18 10.94 -14.21
N ILE A 540 -12.23 9.61 -14.39
CA ILE A 540 -11.62 8.96 -15.56
C ILE A 540 -12.33 9.35 -16.85
N ILE A 541 -13.65 9.17 -16.94
CA ILE A 541 -14.43 9.52 -18.14
C ILE A 541 -14.35 11.02 -18.44
N PRO A 542 -14.55 11.95 -17.47
CA PRO A 542 -14.37 13.38 -17.73
C PRO A 542 -12.98 13.73 -18.28
N ASN A 543 -11.90 13.18 -17.70
CA ASN A 543 -10.55 13.41 -18.21
C ASN A 543 -10.38 12.88 -19.64
N TYR A 544 -10.91 11.69 -19.95
CA TYR A 544 -10.90 11.16 -21.31
C TYR A 544 -11.72 12.02 -22.27
N VAL A 545 -12.83 12.60 -21.82
CA VAL A 545 -13.65 13.52 -22.64
C VAL A 545 -12.85 14.78 -22.99
N GLU A 546 -12.16 15.38 -22.02
CA GLU A 546 -11.29 16.54 -22.27
C GLU A 546 -10.16 16.19 -23.25
N GLU A 547 -9.52 15.04 -23.04
CA GLU A 547 -8.44 14.54 -23.91
C GLU A 547 -8.94 14.29 -25.34
N ILE A 548 -10.04 13.56 -25.52
CA ILE A 548 -10.66 13.26 -26.83
C ILE A 548 -11.06 14.55 -27.58
N ARG A 549 -11.49 15.57 -26.85
CA ARG A 549 -11.85 16.87 -27.41
C ARG A 549 -10.62 17.67 -27.84
N SER A 550 -9.48 17.49 -27.16
CA SER A 550 -8.21 18.14 -27.55
C SER A 550 -7.67 17.61 -28.89
N PHE A 551 -7.96 16.35 -29.24
CA PHE A 551 -7.57 15.79 -30.53
C PHE A 551 -8.33 16.45 -31.67
N SER A 552 -7.60 17.20 -32.49
CA SER A 552 -8.10 17.98 -33.61
C SER A 552 -7.32 17.68 -34.90
N GLN A 553 -7.96 17.94 -36.04
CA GLN A 553 -7.34 17.78 -37.35
C GLN A 553 -6.25 18.84 -37.52
N LEU A 554 -4.99 18.39 -37.57
CA LEU A 554 -3.83 19.28 -37.72
C LEU A 554 -3.47 19.64 -39.18
N HIS A 555 -3.72 18.75 -40.15
CA HIS A 555 -3.36 19.02 -41.55
C HIS A 555 -4.30 20.04 -42.21
N GLU A 556 -3.73 20.87 -43.09
CA GLU A 556 -4.52 21.67 -44.01
C GLU A 556 -5.06 20.80 -45.14
N VAL A 557 -6.36 20.90 -45.43
CA VAL A 557 -7.05 20.07 -46.44
C VAL A 557 -6.38 20.15 -47.82
N ASN A 558 -5.82 21.30 -48.19
CA ASN A 558 -5.20 21.52 -49.50
C ASN A 558 -3.76 20.99 -49.61
N LYS A 559 -3.15 20.58 -48.50
CA LYS A 559 -1.78 20.06 -48.42
C LYS A 559 -1.70 18.62 -47.90
N ALA A 560 -2.85 18.08 -47.47
CA ALA A 560 -2.93 16.75 -46.90
C ALA A 560 -2.64 15.68 -47.95
N SER A 561 -1.81 14.71 -47.59
CA SER A 561 -1.72 13.47 -48.36
C SER A 561 -2.93 12.58 -48.09
N ASP A 562 -3.17 11.59 -48.96
CA ASP A 562 -4.21 10.57 -48.74
C ASP A 562 -4.02 9.84 -47.40
N LEU A 563 -2.75 9.67 -46.97
CA LEU A 563 -2.41 9.04 -45.70
C LEU A 563 -2.84 9.89 -44.51
N ASP A 564 -2.70 11.22 -44.58
CA ASP A 564 -3.08 12.13 -43.50
C ASP A 564 -4.61 12.16 -43.30
N ILE A 565 -5.35 12.17 -44.42
CA ILE A 565 -6.82 12.09 -44.42
C ILE A 565 -7.27 10.75 -43.82
N HIS A 566 -6.68 9.64 -44.27
CA HIS A 566 -6.99 8.30 -43.77
C HIS A 566 -6.71 8.14 -42.28
N ASN A 567 -5.54 8.60 -41.81
CA ASN A 567 -5.16 8.55 -40.41
C ASN A 567 -6.12 9.36 -39.54
N TRP A 568 -6.47 10.58 -39.96
CA TRP A 568 -7.46 11.40 -39.25
C TRP A 568 -8.85 10.76 -39.23
N SER A 569 -9.30 10.12 -40.33
CA SER A 569 -10.59 9.42 -40.36
C SER A 569 -10.65 8.33 -39.27
N LYS A 570 -9.61 7.49 -39.18
CA LYS A 570 -9.52 6.44 -38.15
C LYS A 570 -9.55 7.01 -36.73
N ILE A 571 -8.81 8.10 -36.50
CA ILE A 571 -8.81 8.80 -35.22
C ILE A 571 -10.23 9.29 -34.90
N ASN A 572 -10.89 9.93 -35.87
CA ASN A 572 -12.22 10.50 -35.68
C ASN A 572 -13.32 9.42 -35.49
N GLU A 573 -13.20 8.27 -36.14
CA GLU A 573 -14.07 7.11 -35.91
C GLU A 573 -13.95 6.60 -34.47
N LEU A 574 -12.72 6.46 -33.95
CA LEU A 574 -12.49 6.08 -32.55
C LEU A 574 -13.05 7.12 -31.57
N ARG A 575 -12.85 8.42 -31.84
CA ARG A 575 -13.44 9.51 -31.01
C ARG A 575 -14.96 9.38 -30.93
N GLN A 576 -15.61 9.08 -32.06
CA GLN A 576 -17.06 8.88 -32.11
C GLN A 576 -17.48 7.61 -31.36
N CYS A 577 -16.80 6.48 -31.59
CA CYS A 577 -17.06 5.22 -30.90
C CYS A 577 -16.96 5.35 -29.36
N LEU A 578 -15.98 6.11 -28.87
CA LEU A 578 -15.78 6.32 -27.44
C LEU A 578 -16.83 7.25 -26.81
N MET A 579 -17.14 8.37 -27.46
CA MET A 579 -17.82 9.51 -26.80
C MET A 579 -19.19 9.88 -27.38
N LYS A 580 -19.49 9.55 -28.65
CA LYS A 580 -20.66 10.08 -29.37
C LYS A 580 -21.74 9.02 -29.56
N ASP A 581 -22.85 9.19 -28.86
CA ASP A 581 -24.07 8.39 -29.11
C ASP A 581 -24.70 8.80 -30.45
N THR A 582 -25.27 7.84 -31.16
CA THR A 582 -26.11 8.04 -32.36
C THR A 582 -27.54 7.56 -32.07
N TYR A 583 -28.43 7.68 -33.06
CA TYR A 583 -29.79 7.13 -32.93
C TYR A 583 -29.81 5.60 -32.89
N SER A 584 -28.85 4.93 -33.53
CA SER A 584 -28.77 3.48 -33.64
C SER A 584 -27.85 2.85 -32.59
N ASP A 585 -26.80 3.56 -32.16
CA ASP A 585 -25.70 2.98 -31.40
C ASP A 585 -25.30 3.88 -30.23
N LYS A 586 -25.00 3.25 -29.09
CA LYS A 586 -24.44 3.91 -27.92
C LYS A 586 -22.92 3.89 -27.99
N SER A 587 -22.30 5.03 -27.69
CA SER A 587 -20.86 5.10 -27.45
C SER A 587 -20.48 4.30 -26.22
N LEU A 588 -19.20 3.93 -26.06
CA LEU A 588 -18.76 3.21 -24.86
C LEU A 588 -19.02 4.00 -23.57
N PHE A 589 -18.88 5.33 -23.60
CA PHE A 589 -19.24 6.17 -22.45
C PHE A 589 -20.75 6.17 -22.20
N GLY A 590 -21.56 6.09 -23.24
CA GLY A 590 -23.01 5.91 -23.14
C GLY A 590 -23.39 4.58 -22.49
N GLN A 591 -22.74 3.49 -22.91
CA GLN A 591 -22.96 2.15 -22.37
C GLN A 591 -22.56 2.06 -20.89
N ILE A 592 -21.47 2.71 -20.46
CA ILE A 592 -21.13 2.77 -19.02
C ILE A 592 -22.22 3.50 -18.21
N ARG A 593 -22.78 4.60 -18.73
CA ARG A 593 -23.85 5.32 -18.02
C ARG A 593 -25.08 4.45 -17.83
N GLU A 594 -25.49 3.73 -18.88
CA GLU A 594 -26.62 2.80 -18.83
C GLU A 594 -26.36 1.61 -17.90
N ALA A 595 -25.18 0.99 -17.98
CA ALA A 595 -24.79 -0.10 -17.09
C ALA A 595 -24.78 0.34 -15.61
N LYS A 596 -24.35 1.59 -15.33
CA LYS A 596 -24.42 2.18 -13.99
C LYS A 596 -25.85 2.36 -13.49
N GLU A 597 -26.75 2.85 -14.33
CA GLU A 597 -28.18 2.99 -13.98
C GLU A 597 -28.82 1.63 -13.64
N ASN A 598 -28.38 0.57 -14.31
CA ASN A 598 -28.82 -0.80 -14.08
C ASN A 598 -28.08 -1.54 -12.94
N ASN A 599 -27.07 -0.92 -12.32
CA ASN A 599 -26.14 -1.56 -11.36
C ASN A 599 -25.45 -2.82 -11.92
N ASP A 600 -25.19 -2.87 -13.23
CA ASP A 600 -24.49 -3.97 -13.89
C ASP A 600 -22.96 -3.74 -13.81
N TYR A 601 -22.39 -4.11 -12.67
CA TYR A 601 -20.96 -3.91 -12.40
C TYR A 601 -20.06 -4.76 -13.30
N GLU A 602 -20.52 -5.92 -13.75
CA GLU A 602 -19.78 -6.78 -14.66
C GLU A 602 -19.66 -6.14 -16.05
N ALA A 603 -20.77 -5.58 -16.57
CA ALA A 603 -20.74 -4.81 -17.81
C ALA A 603 -19.81 -3.59 -17.70
N ILE A 604 -19.88 -2.82 -16.61
CA ILE A 604 -18.98 -1.67 -16.40
C ILE A 604 -17.51 -2.09 -16.38
N SER A 605 -17.21 -3.20 -15.70
CA SER A 605 -15.87 -3.81 -15.64
C SER A 605 -15.33 -4.12 -17.04
N ASN A 606 -16.14 -4.79 -17.87
CA ASN A 606 -15.75 -5.14 -19.24
C ASN A 606 -15.60 -3.91 -20.14
N LEU A 607 -16.54 -2.96 -20.04
CA LEU A 607 -16.51 -1.70 -20.79
C LEU A 607 -15.31 -0.84 -20.42
N GLN A 608 -14.91 -0.81 -19.14
CA GLN A 608 -13.72 -0.09 -18.69
C GLN A 608 -12.46 -0.59 -19.42
N LEU A 609 -12.28 -1.90 -19.51
CA LEU A 609 -11.13 -2.50 -20.20
C LEU A 609 -11.14 -2.16 -21.70
N GLU A 610 -12.32 -2.20 -22.33
CA GLU A 610 -12.47 -1.83 -23.74
C GLU A 610 -12.13 -0.35 -23.98
N ILE A 611 -12.63 0.55 -23.13
CA ILE A 611 -12.34 1.99 -23.19
C ILE A 611 -10.84 2.23 -23.05
N ASP A 612 -10.18 1.64 -22.04
CA ASP A 612 -8.75 1.85 -21.81
C ASP A 612 -7.92 1.38 -23.01
N LYS A 613 -8.29 0.24 -23.62
CA LYS A 613 -7.66 -0.25 -24.86
C LYS A 613 -7.85 0.72 -26.03
N LYS A 614 -9.06 1.23 -26.24
CA LYS A 614 -9.36 2.17 -27.33
C LYS A 614 -8.73 3.54 -27.10
N MET A 615 -8.66 4.03 -25.86
CA MET A 615 -7.96 5.27 -25.51
C MET A 615 -6.46 5.14 -25.79
N LYS A 616 -5.82 4.02 -25.42
CA LYS A 616 -4.42 3.77 -25.75
C LYS A 616 -4.19 3.76 -27.28
N LEU A 617 -5.07 3.10 -28.03
CA LEU A 617 -5.00 3.10 -29.50
C LEU A 617 -5.19 4.51 -30.09
N LEU A 618 -6.14 5.28 -29.56
CA LEU A 618 -6.43 6.65 -30.00
C LEU A 618 -5.22 7.57 -29.79
N ARG A 619 -4.58 7.52 -28.61
CA ARG A 619 -3.35 8.27 -28.30
C ARG A 619 -2.24 7.93 -29.27
N LYS A 620 -2.00 6.64 -29.51
CA LYS A 620 -0.97 6.16 -30.45
C LYS A 620 -1.22 6.69 -31.86
N LEU A 621 -2.42 6.49 -32.40
CA LEU A 621 -2.77 6.94 -33.74
C LEU A 621 -2.65 8.46 -33.88
N TYR A 622 -3.06 9.23 -32.87
CA TYR A 622 -2.94 10.69 -32.89
C TYR A 622 -1.47 11.15 -32.84
N SER A 623 -0.63 10.50 -32.02
CA SER A 623 0.81 10.74 -31.98
C SER A 623 1.48 10.44 -33.32
N ASP A 624 1.20 9.28 -33.92
CA ASP A 624 1.77 8.87 -35.21
C ASP A 624 1.34 9.83 -36.32
N TYR A 625 0.06 10.22 -36.32
CA TYR A 625 -0.47 11.26 -37.21
C TYR A 625 0.27 12.59 -37.05
N LYS A 626 0.46 13.07 -35.81
CA LYS A 626 1.19 14.31 -35.53
C LYS A 626 2.65 14.22 -36.00
N LYS A 627 3.35 13.11 -35.74
CA LYS A 627 4.77 12.91 -36.12
C LYS A 627 4.97 12.82 -37.63
N ASN A 628 3.94 12.47 -38.41
CA ASN A 628 4.00 12.36 -39.87
C ASN A 628 3.84 13.71 -40.60
N LEU A 629 3.25 14.72 -39.95
CA LEU A 629 2.97 16.01 -40.60
C LEU A 629 4.21 16.90 -40.59
N LEU A 630 4.51 17.49 -41.74
CA LEU A 630 5.65 18.40 -41.92
C LEU A 630 5.36 19.83 -41.48
N ASP A 631 4.10 20.28 -41.59
CA ASP A 631 3.71 21.69 -41.50
C ASP A 631 2.93 22.02 -40.19
N ILE A 632 3.28 21.43 -39.04
CA ILE A 632 2.61 21.71 -37.74
C ILE A 632 3.22 22.93 -37.03
#